data_AF-A0A1B7LVB7-F1
#
_entry.id   AF-A0A1B7LVB7-F1
#
_cell.length_a   1.000
_cell.length_b   1.000
_cell.length_c   1.000
_cell.angle_alpha   90.00
_cell.angle_beta   90.00
_cell.angle_gamma   90.00
#
_symmetry.space_group_name_H-M   'P 1'
#
loop_
_entity.id
_entity.type
_entity.pdbx_description
1 polymer ?
#
loop_
_entity_poly.entity_id
_entity_poly.type
_entity_poly.pdbx_seq_one_letter_code
_entity_poly.pdbx_strand_id
1 'polypeptide(L)'
;MDITIKQLGEVVVAALREAGYMESTVGNYQKTIKALGIYAGGVDQLYTVELGAKFAALTTSPRTGKFSAVRRFDYTRLINVGNSYVQAGVVSLAVTRRGGGGPRPESDEFIALNTAWEHDMAERELAVATQDYYGRLARSYLVFLEDQGIMSLADAASVLAFVESLMDRWAKTTLYGIVTNFRPFLKFTDRSDLVDAINLVRARRSHRTPAVLDAADQQLVVTACTTAVVSARDAAITLLALISGPPAIMPPWNRSSRYCKTTCWIANHGQHASSYASRSSPGLNEPTTADADNPGSAG
;
A
#
# COMPACT_ATOMS: atom_id res chain seq x y z
N MET A 1 -31.94 0.04 -6.84
CA MET A 1 -32.19 -1.20 -6.06
C MET A 1 -32.26 -0.79 -4.60
N ASP A 2 -33.39 -1.03 -3.95
CA ASP A 2 -33.56 -0.68 -2.55
C ASP A 2 -33.06 -1.84 -1.69
N ILE A 3 -32.04 -1.58 -0.87
CA ILE A 3 -31.40 -2.57 -0.03
C ILE A 3 -31.06 -1.95 1.32
N THR A 4 -31.27 -2.68 2.41
CA THR A 4 -30.85 -2.22 3.74
C THR A 4 -29.35 -2.41 3.94
N ILE A 5 -28.75 -1.64 4.86
CA ILE A 5 -27.33 -1.80 5.20
C ILE A 5 -27.05 -3.23 5.70
N LYS A 6 -28.00 -3.84 6.43
CA LYS A 6 -27.93 -5.23 6.88
C LYS A 6 -27.83 -6.20 5.69
N GLN A 7 -28.77 -6.12 4.75
CA GLN A 7 -28.79 -6.97 3.56
C GLN A 7 -27.54 -6.78 2.70
N LEU A 8 -27.11 -5.52 2.51
CA LEU A 8 -25.86 -5.21 1.81
C LEU A 8 -24.67 -5.88 2.50
N GLY A 9 -24.62 -5.79 3.82
CA GLY A 9 -23.58 -6.42 4.62
C GLY A 9 -23.55 -7.94 4.49
N GLU A 10 -24.71 -8.59 4.50
CA GLU A 10 -24.85 -10.04 4.32
C GLU A 10 -24.32 -10.49 2.95
N VAL A 11 -24.72 -9.77 1.88
CA VAL A 11 -24.26 -10.05 0.51
C VAL A 11 -22.74 -9.88 0.38
N VAL A 12 -22.18 -8.79 0.90
CA VAL A 12 -20.73 -8.53 0.84
C VAL A 12 -19.94 -9.59 1.63
N VAL A 13 -20.42 -9.97 2.83
CA VAL A 13 -19.78 -11.00 3.66
C VAL A 13 -19.84 -12.37 2.99
N ALA A 14 -20.97 -12.72 2.38
CA ALA A 14 -21.12 -13.96 1.63
C ALA A 14 -20.12 -14.02 0.46
N ALA A 15 -20.04 -12.97 -0.34
CA ALA A 15 -19.10 -12.88 -1.46
C ALA A 15 -17.63 -12.99 -1.02
N LEU A 16 -17.25 -12.37 0.10
CA LEU A 16 -15.89 -12.47 0.65
C LEU A 16 -15.54 -13.92 1.06
N ARG A 17 -16.49 -14.62 1.69
CA ARG A 17 -16.30 -16.01 2.11
C ARG A 17 -16.22 -16.97 0.93
N GLU A 18 -17.09 -16.79 -0.05
CA GLU A 18 -17.08 -17.56 -1.30
C GLU A 18 -15.76 -17.39 -2.06
N ALA A 19 -15.22 -16.17 -2.08
CA ALA A 19 -13.91 -15.87 -2.67
C ALA A 19 -12.71 -16.34 -1.81
N GLY A 20 -12.93 -17.02 -0.67
CA GLY A 20 -11.88 -17.62 0.15
C GLY A 20 -11.05 -16.61 0.97
N TYR A 21 -11.59 -15.43 1.27
CA TYR A 21 -10.90 -14.47 2.14
C TYR A 21 -10.78 -15.01 3.58
N MET A 22 -9.68 -14.69 4.26
CA MET A 22 -9.48 -15.04 5.67
C MET A 22 -10.57 -14.44 6.57
N GLU A 23 -11.04 -15.19 7.58
CA GLU A 23 -12.07 -14.73 8.52
C GLU A 23 -11.67 -13.45 9.28
N SER A 24 -10.38 -13.19 9.48
CA SER A 24 -9.91 -11.91 10.03
C SER A 24 -10.25 -10.71 9.12
N THR A 25 -10.16 -10.89 7.80
CA THR A 25 -10.56 -9.89 6.81
C THR A 25 -12.08 -9.74 6.79
N VAL A 26 -12.82 -10.85 6.79
CA VAL A 26 -14.29 -10.84 6.87
C VAL A 26 -14.76 -10.08 8.14
N GLY A 27 -14.13 -10.35 9.28
CA GLY A 27 -14.40 -9.66 10.54
C GLY A 27 -14.14 -8.15 10.48
N ASN A 28 -13.15 -7.69 9.71
CA ASN A 28 -12.92 -6.26 9.50
C ASN A 28 -14.03 -5.60 8.67
N TYR A 29 -14.53 -6.27 7.64
CA TYR A 29 -15.69 -5.79 6.88
C TYR A 29 -16.93 -5.72 7.76
N GLN A 30 -17.20 -6.75 8.58
CA GLN A 30 -18.33 -6.76 9.51
C GLN A 30 -18.26 -5.59 10.51
N LYS A 31 -17.08 -5.29 11.07
CA LYS A 31 -16.89 -4.12 11.94
C LYS A 31 -17.20 -2.82 11.20
N THR A 32 -16.78 -2.71 9.94
CA THR A 32 -17.00 -1.52 9.12
C THR A 32 -18.47 -1.36 8.72
N ILE A 33 -19.17 -2.46 8.39
CA ILE A 33 -20.63 -2.48 8.14
C ILE A 33 -21.39 -2.04 9.39
N LYS A 34 -21.00 -2.53 10.57
CA LYS A 34 -21.60 -2.08 11.83
C LYS A 34 -21.39 -0.58 12.04
N ALA A 35 -20.19 -0.06 11.73
CA ALA A 35 -19.91 1.37 11.82
C ALA A 35 -20.76 2.20 10.83
N LEU A 36 -20.97 1.70 9.61
CA LEU A 36 -21.88 2.30 8.62
C LEU A 36 -23.32 2.32 9.15
N GLY A 37 -23.80 1.21 9.72
CA GLY A 37 -25.12 1.15 10.35
C GLY A 37 -25.29 2.14 11.49
N ILE A 38 -24.29 2.27 12.37
CA ILE A 38 -24.30 3.29 13.45
C ILE A 38 -24.37 4.70 12.86
N TYR A 39 -23.58 4.99 11.82
CA TYR A 39 -23.58 6.29 11.16
C TYR A 39 -24.94 6.63 10.53
N ALA A 40 -25.60 5.65 9.92
CA ALA A 40 -26.90 5.82 9.28
C ALA A 40 -28.08 5.90 10.27
N GLY A 41 -27.86 5.61 11.56
CA GLY A 41 -28.93 5.53 12.57
C GLY A 41 -29.59 4.15 12.69
N GLY A 42 -28.99 3.11 12.12
CA GLY A 42 -29.43 1.72 12.23
C GLY A 42 -29.00 0.86 11.04
N VAL A 43 -28.91 -0.47 11.23
CA VAL A 43 -28.60 -1.41 10.13
C VAL A 43 -29.79 -1.68 9.21
N ASP A 44 -31.01 -1.39 9.67
CA ASP A 44 -32.24 -1.55 8.89
C ASP A 44 -32.52 -0.35 7.98
N GLN A 45 -31.68 0.69 8.04
CA GLN A 45 -31.76 1.84 7.15
C GLN A 45 -31.41 1.44 5.71
N LEU A 46 -32.07 2.10 4.76
CA LEU A 46 -31.79 1.93 3.34
C LEU A 46 -30.40 2.48 3.02
N TYR A 47 -29.62 1.69 2.29
CA TYR A 47 -28.34 2.12 1.76
C TYR A 47 -28.56 2.92 0.48
N THR A 48 -27.94 4.10 0.41
CA THR A 48 -27.82 4.89 -0.83
C THR A 48 -26.34 5.15 -1.13
N VAL A 49 -26.02 5.34 -2.42
CA VAL A 49 -24.66 5.70 -2.84
C VAL A 49 -24.19 7.00 -2.17
N GLU A 50 -25.10 7.96 -2.00
CA GLU A 50 -24.81 9.23 -1.33
C GLU A 50 -24.49 9.05 0.17
N LEU A 51 -25.26 8.21 0.88
CA LEU A 51 -24.97 7.86 2.28
C LEU A 51 -23.59 7.19 2.40
N GLY A 52 -23.29 6.27 1.49
CA GLY A 52 -21.98 5.62 1.40
C GLY A 52 -20.85 6.62 1.19
N ALA A 53 -21.01 7.57 0.26
CA ALA A 53 -20.02 8.61 0.01
C ALA A 53 -19.75 9.48 1.25
N LYS A 54 -20.81 9.91 1.95
CA LYS A 54 -20.70 10.68 3.21
C LYS A 54 -19.98 9.88 4.30
N PHE A 55 -20.28 8.59 4.43
CA PHE A 55 -19.58 7.71 5.37
C PHE A 55 -18.10 7.54 5.02
N ALA A 56 -17.77 7.32 3.74
CA ALA A 56 -16.38 7.17 3.29
C ALA A 56 -15.52 8.43 3.52
N ALA A 57 -16.15 9.61 3.55
CA ALA A 57 -15.48 10.87 3.86
C ALA A 57 -15.04 10.99 5.33
N LEU A 58 -15.50 10.13 6.24
CA LEU A 58 -15.15 10.12 7.67
C LEU A 58 -13.74 9.55 7.95
N THR A 59 -12.75 10.22 7.37
CA THR A 59 -11.33 9.83 7.40
C THR A 59 -10.60 10.29 8.67
N THR A 60 -11.19 11.22 9.43
CA THR A 60 -10.64 11.70 10.70
C THR A 60 -11.09 10.81 11.86
N SER A 61 -10.16 10.46 12.73
CA SER A 61 -10.43 9.68 13.94
C SER A 61 -11.11 10.56 15.01
N PRO A 62 -12.32 10.22 15.50
CA PRO A 62 -12.98 10.96 16.57
C PRO A 62 -12.16 10.98 17.88
N ARG A 63 -11.37 9.92 18.13
CA ARG A 63 -10.58 9.79 19.35
C ARG A 63 -9.36 10.71 19.38
N THR A 64 -8.78 10.98 18.22
CA THR A 64 -7.49 11.68 18.12
C THR A 64 -7.55 12.99 17.35
N GLY A 65 -8.67 13.29 16.67
CA GLY A 65 -8.81 14.44 15.77
C GLY A 65 -7.90 14.40 14.54
N LYS A 66 -7.13 13.32 14.34
CA LYS A 66 -6.15 13.19 13.27
C LYS A 66 -6.69 12.34 12.13
N PHE A 67 -6.21 12.63 10.92
CA PHE A 67 -6.42 11.79 9.75
C PHE A 67 -5.98 10.33 10.02
N SER A 68 -6.81 9.37 9.59
CA SER A 68 -6.53 7.94 9.69
C SER A 68 -6.54 7.30 8.31
N ALA A 69 -5.36 6.91 7.83
CA ALA A 69 -5.20 6.18 6.58
C ALA A 69 -5.95 4.84 6.57
N VAL A 70 -6.03 4.18 7.74
CA VAL A 70 -6.77 2.92 7.92
C VAL A 70 -8.27 3.13 7.73
N ARG A 71 -8.87 4.12 8.40
CA ARG A 71 -10.30 4.44 8.21
C ARG A 71 -10.61 4.80 6.77
N ARG A 72 -9.78 5.66 6.16
CA ARG A 72 -9.92 6.00 4.74
C ARG A 72 -9.93 4.75 3.89
N PHE A 73 -8.98 3.84 4.08
CA PHE A 73 -8.90 2.61 3.30
C PHE A 73 -10.12 1.70 3.53
N ASP A 74 -10.44 1.37 4.78
CA ASP A 74 -11.50 0.43 5.13
C ASP A 74 -12.87 0.95 4.68
N TYR A 75 -13.16 2.24 4.91
CA TYR A 75 -14.47 2.82 4.58
C TYR A 75 -14.62 2.94 3.06
N THR A 76 -13.64 3.51 2.37
CA THR A 76 -13.67 3.61 0.92
C THR A 76 -13.77 2.23 0.27
N ARG A 77 -13.05 1.22 0.79
CA ARG A 77 -13.11 -0.13 0.25
C ARG A 77 -14.49 -0.75 0.44
N LEU A 78 -15.10 -0.67 1.63
CA LEU A 78 -16.45 -1.19 1.86
C LEU A 78 -17.46 -0.54 0.90
N ILE A 79 -17.45 0.79 0.80
CA ILE A 79 -18.40 1.54 -0.02
C ILE A 79 -18.24 1.21 -1.50
N ASN A 80 -17.02 1.06 -2.01
CA ASN A 80 -16.80 0.65 -3.39
C ASN A 80 -17.37 -0.76 -3.69
N VAL A 81 -17.17 -1.70 -2.77
CA VAL A 81 -17.69 -3.07 -2.89
C VAL A 81 -19.22 -3.08 -2.79
N GLY A 82 -19.79 -2.28 -1.89
CA GLY A 82 -21.25 -2.15 -1.76
C GLY A 82 -21.89 -1.47 -2.98
N ASN A 83 -21.28 -0.40 -3.49
CA ASN A 83 -21.75 0.31 -4.67
C ASN A 83 -21.71 -0.56 -5.92
N SER A 84 -20.70 -1.43 -6.08
CA SER A 84 -20.68 -2.35 -7.23
C SER A 84 -21.91 -3.26 -7.23
N TYR A 85 -22.34 -3.73 -6.06
CA TYR A 85 -23.52 -4.57 -5.94
C TYR A 85 -24.80 -3.78 -6.22
N VAL A 86 -24.93 -2.56 -5.69
CA VAL A 86 -26.12 -1.73 -5.93
C VAL A 86 -26.25 -1.30 -7.39
N GLN A 87 -25.13 -1.03 -8.07
CA GLN A 87 -25.10 -0.53 -9.44
C GLN A 87 -25.18 -1.65 -10.48
N ALA A 88 -24.47 -2.76 -10.28
CA ALA A 88 -24.33 -3.83 -11.27
C ALA A 88 -24.97 -5.17 -10.84
N GLY A 89 -25.55 -5.24 -9.63
CA GLY A 89 -26.11 -6.48 -9.08
C GLY A 89 -25.07 -7.52 -8.66
N VAL A 90 -23.77 -7.21 -8.76
CA VAL A 90 -22.68 -8.15 -8.48
C VAL A 90 -21.64 -7.50 -7.56
N VAL A 91 -21.18 -8.25 -6.56
CA VAL A 91 -20.09 -7.82 -5.67
C VAL A 91 -18.75 -7.94 -6.40
N SER A 92 -18.09 -6.81 -6.65
CA SER A 92 -16.78 -6.77 -7.27
C SER A 92 -15.69 -6.75 -6.19
N LEU A 93 -14.99 -7.88 -6.06
CA LEU A 93 -13.84 -8.01 -5.17
C LEU A 93 -12.51 -7.72 -5.86
N ALA A 94 -12.55 -7.17 -7.08
CA ALA A 94 -11.35 -6.85 -7.86
C ALA A 94 -10.34 -6.08 -7.00
N VAL A 95 -9.07 -6.44 -7.15
CA VAL A 95 -7.97 -5.80 -6.43
C VAL A 95 -7.91 -4.34 -6.86
N THR A 96 -8.38 -3.44 -5.99
CA THR A 96 -8.16 -2.01 -6.19
C THR A 96 -6.69 -1.74 -5.94
N ARG A 97 -5.97 -1.27 -6.97
CA ARG A 97 -4.57 -0.85 -6.83
C ARG A 97 -4.44 0.10 -5.64
N ARG A 98 -3.39 -0.06 -4.84
CA ARG A 98 -3.22 0.65 -3.56
C ARG A 98 -3.29 2.15 -3.79
N GLY A 99 -4.28 2.81 -3.19
CA GLY A 99 -4.56 4.23 -3.35
C GLY A 99 -5.63 4.58 -4.41
N GLY A 100 -6.36 3.55 -4.87
CA GLY A 100 -7.78 3.64 -5.19
C GLY A 100 -8.10 4.69 -6.24
N GLY A 101 -7.56 4.55 -7.45
CA GLY A 101 -8.03 5.22 -8.68
C GLY A 101 -7.98 6.75 -8.73
N GLY A 102 -8.04 7.46 -7.61
CA GLY A 102 -8.47 8.86 -7.56
C GLY A 102 -9.94 9.04 -7.95
N PRO A 103 -10.51 10.24 -7.71
CA PRO A 103 -11.67 10.73 -8.44
C PRO A 103 -11.44 10.56 -9.95
N ARG A 104 -12.51 10.32 -10.71
CA ARG A 104 -12.44 10.23 -12.18
C ARG A 104 -13.35 11.28 -12.80
N PRO A 105 -12.95 11.87 -13.93
CA PRO A 105 -13.81 12.77 -14.65
C PRO A 105 -15.05 12.06 -15.17
N GLU A 106 -16.16 12.79 -15.27
CA GLU A 106 -17.44 12.31 -15.78
C GLU A 106 -17.78 12.84 -17.18
N SER A 107 -17.19 13.97 -17.57
CA SER A 107 -17.36 14.57 -18.90
C SER A 107 -16.63 13.79 -19.98
N ASP A 108 -17.27 13.62 -21.14
CA ASP A 108 -16.70 12.86 -22.26
C ASP A 108 -15.32 13.41 -22.70
N GLU A 109 -15.16 14.73 -22.70
CA GLU A 109 -13.90 15.39 -23.07
C GLU A 109 -12.76 15.06 -22.10
N PHE A 110 -13.01 15.15 -20.79
CA PHE A 110 -11.99 14.82 -19.80
C PHE A 110 -11.76 13.32 -19.65
N ILE A 111 -12.78 12.48 -19.89
CA ILE A 111 -12.59 11.03 -20.00
C ILE A 111 -11.62 10.73 -21.14
N ALA A 112 -11.85 11.28 -22.33
CA ALA A 112 -10.97 11.09 -23.49
C ALA A 112 -9.54 11.59 -23.21
N LEU A 113 -9.41 12.78 -22.63
CA LEU A 113 -8.11 13.35 -22.26
C LEU A 113 -7.37 12.50 -21.22
N ASN A 114 -8.07 12.04 -20.18
CA ASN A 114 -7.48 11.18 -19.16
C ASN A 114 -7.04 9.82 -19.73
N THR A 115 -7.84 9.22 -20.62
CA THR A 115 -7.48 7.96 -21.27
C THR A 115 -6.24 8.13 -22.14
N ALA A 116 -6.15 9.22 -22.91
CA ALA A 116 -4.97 9.52 -23.72
C ALA A 116 -3.71 9.72 -22.84
N TRP A 117 -3.86 10.43 -21.71
CA TRP A 117 -2.79 10.61 -20.74
C TRP A 117 -2.33 9.29 -20.09
N GLU A 118 -3.26 8.43 -19.67
CA GLU A 118 -2.94 7.13 -19.08
C GLU A 118 -2.21 6.21 -20.08
N HIS A 119 -2.56 6.31 -21.37
CA HIS A 119 -1.85 5.62 -22.45
C HIS A 119 -0.41 6.14 -22.60
N ASP A 120 -0.22 7.45 -22.72
CA ASP A 120 1.11 8.07 -22.80
C ASP A 120 1.98 7.74 -21.56
N MET A 121 1.39 7.65 -20.36
CA MET A 121 2.11 7.20 -19.16
C MET A 121 2.52 5.73 -19.21
N ALA A 122 1.71 4.87 -19.82
CA ALA A 122 2.03 3.45 -19.96
C ALA A 122 3.20 3.23 -20.93
N GLU A 123 3.31 4.04 -21.99
CA GLU A 123 4.39 3.97 -22.99
C GLU A 123 5.74 4.44 -22.44
N ARG A 124 5.76 5.30 -21.40
CA ARG A 124 7.01 5.87 -20.86
C ARG A 124 7.82 4.93 -19.97
N GLU A 125 7.44 3.66 -19.87
CA GLU A 125 8.14 2.62 -19.08
C GLU A 125 8.45 3.03 -17.62
N LEU A 126 7.65 3.93 -17.05
CA LEU A 126 7.83 4.42 -15.68
C LEU A 126 7.44 3.34 -14.66
N ALA A 127 8.01 3.41 -13.45
CA ALA A 127 7.56 2.57 -12.35
C ALA A 127 6.05 2.76 -12.09
N VAL A 128 5.32 1.67 -11.84
CA VAL A 128 3.86 1.68 -11.62
C VAL A 128 3.43 2.68 -10.54
N ALA A 129 4.22 2.81 -9.47
CA ALA A 129 3.94 3.78 -8.41
C ALA A 129 4.01 5.24 -8.88
N THR A 130 4.91 5.55 -9.81
CA THR A 130 5.07 6.87 -10.41
C THR A 130 3.92 7.16 -11.38
N GLN A 131 3.57 6.20 -12.23
CA GLN A 131 2.40 6.31 -13.12
C GLN A 131 1.12 6.58 -12.31
N ASP A 132 0.89 5.79 -11.25
CA ASP A 132 -0.26 5.95 -10.36
C ASP A 132 -0.29 7.33 -9.70
N TYR A 133 0.86 7.89 -9.33
CA TYR A 133 0.94 9.21 -8.71
C TYR A 133 0.64 10.33 -9.70
N TYR A 134 1.23 10.28 -10.91
CA TYR A 134 1.00 11.26 -11.97
C TYR A 134 -0.44 11.24 -12.45
N GLY A 135 -0.98 10.05 -12.71
CA GLY A 135 -2.38 9.87 -13.11
C GLY A 135 -3.34 10.43 -12.06
N ARG A 136 -3.04 10.31 -10.77
CA ARG A 136 -3.92 10.88 -9.73
C ARG A 136 -3.94 12.40 -9.73
N LEU A 137 -2.80 13.06 -9.90
CA LEU A 137 -2.78 14.52 -9.96
C LEU A 137 -3.53 15.03 -11.19
N ALA A 138 -3.32 14.40 -12.35
CA ALA A 138 -4.08 14.69 -13.57
C ALA A 138 -5.59 14.55 -13.36
N ARG A 139 -6.06 13.38 -12.89
CA ARG A 139 -7.50 13.16 -12.64
C ARG A 139 -8.09 14.09 -11.59
N SER A 140 -7.33 14.39 -10.53
CA SER A 140 -7.80 15.32 -9.50
C SER A 140 -7.99 16.74 -10.04
N TYR A 141 -7.16 17.16 -11.00
CA TYR A 141 -7.33 18.43 -11.68
C TYR A 141 -8.57 18.44 -12.58
N LEU A 142 -8.78 17.37 -13.37
CA LEU A 142 -9.94 17.27 -14.25
C LEU A 142 -11.25 17.30 -13.47
N VAL A 143 -11.35 16.52 -12.39
CA VAL A 143 -12.52 16.55 -11.50
C VAL A 143 -12.69 17.91 -10.82
N PHE A 144 -11.58 18.58 -10.44
CA PHE A 144 -11.66 19.94 -9.92
C PHE A 144 -12.28 20.91 -10.94
N LEU A 145 -11.96 20.79 -12.23
CA LEU A 145 -12.59 21.60 -13.28
C LEU A 145 -14.09 21.31 -13.38
N GLU A 146 -14.48 20.03 -13.38
CA GLU A 146 -15.89 19.63 -13.43
C GLU A 146 -16.68 20.14 -12.22
N ASP A 147 -16.10 20.09 -11.02
CA ASP A 147 -16.68 20.65 -9.80
C ASP A 147 -16.92 22.17 -9.90
N GLN A 148 -16.19 22.87 -10.78
CA GLN A 148 -16.42 24.29 -11.10
C GLN A 148 -17.36 24.50 -12.30
N GLY A 149 -17.96 23.43 -12.84
CA GLY A 149 -18.82 23.47 -14.03
C GLY A 149 -18.06 23.65 -15.34
N ILE A 150 -16.75 23.43 -15.34
CA ILE A 150 -15.90 23.53 -16.52
C ILE A 150 -15.78 22.14 -17.14
N MET A 151 -16.16 22.01 -18.41
CA MET A 151 -16.23 20.72 -19.12
C MET A 151 -15.12 20.53 -20.17
N SER A 152 -14.21 21.49 -20.29
CA SER A 152 -13.07 21.48 -21.22
C SER A 152 -11.83 22.11 -20.57
N LEU A 153 -10.65 21.97 -21.20
CA LEU A 153 -9.42 22.53 -20.62
C LEU A 153 -9.51 24.07 -20.50
N ALA A 154 -9.57 24.53 -19.25
CA ALA A 154 -9.68 25.95 -18.90
C ALA A 154 -8.40 26.76 -19.16
N ASP A 155 -8.38 27.98 -18.64
CA ASP A 155 -7.31 28.94 -18.77
C ASP A 155 -6.19 28.73 -17.72
N ALA A 156 -5.13 29.53 -17.81
CA ALA A 156 -4.04 29.52 -16.85
C ALA A 156 -4.49 29.73 -15.38
N ALA A 157 -5.60 30.44 -15.14
CA ALA A 157 -6.08 30.73 -13.80
C ALA A 157 -6.59 29.46 -13.10
N SER A 158 -7.17 28.51 -13.83
CA SER A 158 -7.67 27.26 -13.25
C SER A 158 -6.57 26.40 -12.63
N VAL A 159 -5.35 26.43 -13.18
CA VAL A 159 -4.19 25.71 -12.63
C VAL A 159 -3.79 26.28 -11.26
N LEU A 160 -3.80 27.61 -11.13
CA LEU A 160 -3.51 28.27 -9.87
C LEU A 160 -4.60 28.00 -8.82
N ALA A 161 -5.87 28.10 -9.23
CA ALA A 161 -7.02 27.79 -8.38
C ALA A 161 -7.00 26.32 -7.91
N PHE A 162 -6.62 25.39 -8.78
CA PHE A 162 -6.44 23.99 -8.41
C PHE A 162 -5.36 23.82 -7.35
N VAL A 163 -4.19 24.42 -7.55
CA VAL A 163 -3.09 24.35 -6.57
C VAL A 163 -3.51 24.95 -5.22
N GLU A 164 -4.22 26.08 -5.24
CA GLU A 164 -4.79 26.70 -4.04
C GLU A 164 -5.76 25.76 -3.32
N SER A 165 -6.65 25.08 -4.04
CA SER A 165 -7.59 24.09 -3.48
C SER A 165 -6.91 22.90 -2.79
N LEU A 166 -5.63 22.64 -3.12
CA LEU A 166 -4.80 21.62 -2.48
C LEU A 166 -4.09 22.14 -1.24
N MET A 167 -3.87 23.45 -1.11
CA MET A 167 -3.12 24.02 0.02
C MET A 167 -3.84 23.82 1.37
N ASP A 168 -5.16 23.76 1.39
CA ASP A 168 -5.93 23.48 2.60
C ASP A 168 -5.78 22.03 3.10
N ARG A 169 -5.44 21.11 2.20
CA ARG A 169 -5.43 19.66 2.46
C ARG A 169 -4.02 19.08 2.63
N TRP A 170 -2.99 19.82 2.25
CA TRP A 170 -1.62 19.31 2.17
C TRP A 170 -0.62 20.21 2.91
N ALA A 171 0.36 19.59 3.57
CA ALA A 171 1.46 20.33 4.19
C ALA A 171 2.23 21.14 3.13
N LYS A 172 2.63 22.38 3.47
CA LYS A 172 3.40 23.28 2.60
C LYS A 172 4.65 22.63 1.98
N THR A 173 5.25 21.67 2.68
CA THR A 173 6.43 20.90 2.21
C THR A 173 6.14 20.01 1.00
N THR A 174 4.89 19.70 0.71
CA THR A 174 4.47 18.83 -0.40
C THR A 174 4.24 19.60 -1.70
N LEU A 175 4.13 20.93 -1.63
CA LEU A 175 3.79 21.79 -2.77
C LEU A 175 4.80 21.65 -3.93
N TYR A 176 6.10 21.58 -3.61
CA TYR A 176 7.14 21.34 -4.62
C TYR A 176 6.93 20.01 -5.37
N GLY A 177 6.56 18.96 -4.64
CA GLY A 177 6.24 17.65 -5.21
C GLY A 177 5.03 17.73 -6.13
N ILE A 178 3.96 18.41 -5.71
CA ILE A 178 2.76 18.60 -6.53
C ILE A 178 3.10 19.30 -7.85
N VAL A 179 3.77 20.46 -7.77
CA VAL A 179 4.15 21.26 -8.96
C VAL A 179 5.01 20.43 -9.93
N THR A 180 6.05 19.76 -9.40
CA THR A 180 6.99 19.00 -10.24
C THR A 180 6.30 17.80 -10.91
N ASN A 181 5.40 17.13 -10.20
CA ASN A 181 4.75 15.91 -10.66
C ASN A 181 3.48 16.17 -11.47
N PHE A 182 2.91 17.37 -11.39
CA PHE A 182 1.77 17.78 -12.22
C PHE A 182 2.21 18.36 -13.57
N ARG A 183 3.39 19.00 -13.62
CA ARG A 183 3.95 19.56 -14.85
C ARG A 183 3.97 18.60 -16.07
N PRO A 184 4.29 17.30 -15.95
CA PRO A 184 4.23 16.37 -17.08
C PRO A 184 2.87 16.31 -17.76
N PHE A 185 1.78 16.34 -16.99
CA PHE A 185 0.41 16.35 -17.53
C PHE A 185 0.13 17.63 -18.31
N LEU A 186 0.50 18.80 -17.76
CA LEU A 186 0.31 20.09 -18.44
C LEU A 186 1.13 20.22 -19.73
N LYS A 187 2.30 19.58 -19.79
CA LYS A 187 3.07 19.49 -21.04
C LYS A 187 2.40 18.59 -22.06
N PHE A 188 1.76 17.51 -21.62
CA PHE A 188 1.04 16.59 -22.49
C PHE A 188 -0.18 17.23 -23.14
N THR A 189 -0.84 18.18 -22.47
CA THR A 189 -1.97 18.92 -23.07
C THR A 189 -1.57 19.90 -24.18
N ASP A 190 -0.26 20.04 -24.47
CA ASP A 190 0.31 20.97 -25.46
C ASP A 190 -0.13 22.45 -25.25
N ARG A 191 -0.33 22.83 -23.98
CA ARG A 191 -0.80 24.16 -23.57
C ARG A 191 0.26 24.87 -22.76
N SER A 192 1.06 25.70 -23.43
CA SER A 192 2.18 26.41 -22.81
C SER A 192 1.73 27.37 -21.70
N ASP A 193 0.57 27.98 -21.84
CA ASP A 193 -0.03 28.87 -20.84
C ASP A 193 -0.29 28.16 -19.51
N LEU A 194 -0.74 26.89 -19.53
CA LEU A 194 -0.93 26.10 -18.31
C LEU A 194 0.40 25.74 -17.66
N VAL A 195 1.42 25.44 -18.47
CA VAL A 195 2.79 25.18 -18.00
C VAL A 195 3.38 26.44 -17.36
N ASP A 196 3.14 27.61 -17.93
CA ASP A 196 3.58 28.88 -17.38
C ASP A 196 2.87 29.20 -16.06
N ALA A 197 1.56 28.93 -15.99
CA ALA A 197 0.77 29.09 -14.76
C ALA A 197 1.34 28.28 -13.60
N ILE A 198 1.64 26.99 -13.81
CA ILE A 198 2.20 26.16 -12.73
C ILE A 198 3.60 26.64 -12.31
N ASN A 199 4.35 27.29 -13.20
CA ASN A 199 5.68 27.85 -12.89
C ASN A 199 5.57 29.10 -11.98
N LEU A 200 4.46 29.84 -12.05
CA LEU A 200 4.21 31.01 -11.21
C LEU A 200 4.02 30.66 -9.72
N VAL A 201 3.66 29.41 -9.41
CA VAL A 201 3.52 28.92 -8.02
C VAL A 201 4.84 29.04 -7.24
N ARG A 202 6.00 29.11 -7.92
CA ARG A 202 7.34 29.31 -7.31
C ARG A 202 7.60 28.38 -6.11
N ALA A 203 7.13 27.13 -6.18
CA ALA A 203 7.28 26.17 -5.11
C ALA A 203 8.77 25.91 -4.85
N ARG A 204 9.25 26.16 -3.63
CA ARG A 204 10.63 25.91 -3.24
C ARG A 204 10.78 24.51 -2.67
N ARG A 205 11.84 23.81 -3.08
CA ARG A 205 12.21 22.53 -2.48
C ARG A 205 12.70 22.77 -1.06
N SER A 206 11.99 22.22 -0.08
CA SER A 206 12.43 22.24 1.31
C SER A 206 13.41 21.09 1.54
N HIS A 207 14.68 21.40 1.76
CA HIS A 207 15.68 20.43 2.22
C HIS A 207 15.76 20.51 3.75
N ARG A 208 14.97 19.69 4.44
CA ARG A 208 15.26 19.40 5.84
C ARG A 208 16.14 18.16 5.87
N THR A 209 17.42 18.33 6.09
CA THR A 209 18.31 17.20 6.40
C THR A 209 17.82 16.61 7.71
N PRO A 210 17.40 15.33 7.75
CA PRO A 210 17.09 14.67 9.01
C PRO A 210 18.35 14.70 9.90
N ALA A 211 18.17 14.81 11.21
CA ALA A 211 19.29 14.63 12.12
C ALA A 211 19.87 13.21 11.89
N VAL A 212 21.19 13.13 11.76
CA VAL A 212 21.88 11.85 11.63
C VAL A 212 21.93 11.23 13.03
N LEU A 213 21.54 9.96 13.14
CA LEU A 213 21.63 9.23 14.41
C LEU A 213 23.09 9.16 14.85
N ASP A 214 23.36 9.65 16.05
CA ASP A 214 24.69 9.55 16.63
C ASP A 214 24.94 8.14 17.23
N ALA A 215 26.14 7.91 17.76
CA ALA A 215 26.51 6.62 18.34
C ALA A 215 25.64 6.23 19.55
N ALA A 216 25.15 7.21 20.32
CA ALA A 216 24.29 6.95 21.48
C ALA A 216 22.89 6.54 21.00
N ASP A 217 22.34 7.24 20.00
CA ASP A 217 21.08 6.88 19.35
C ASP A 217 21.14 5.47 18.75
N GLN A 218 22.24 5.13 18.07
CA GLN A 218 22.44 3.79 17.50
C GLN A 218 22.47 2.71 18.59
N GLN A 219 23.14 2.97 19.72
CA GLN A 219 23.20 2.04 20.84
C GLN A 219 21.83 1.81 21.49
N LEU A 220 21.00 2.86 21.56
CA LEU A 220 19.61 2.73 22.02
C LEU A 220 18.79 1.86 21.07
N VAL A 221 18.94 2.03 19.76
CA VAL A 221 18.27 1.18 18.75
C VAL A 221 18.69 -0.28 18.87
N VAL A 222 20.00 -0.55 19.01
CA VAL A 222 20.52 -1.92 19.20
C VAL A 222 19.95 -2.54 20.47
N THR A 223 19.94 -1.80 21.57
CA THR A 223 19.41 -2.26 22.87
C THR A 223 17.92 -2.58 22.79
N ALA A 224 17.12 -1.75 22.10
CA ALA A 224 15.71 -2.01 21.87
C ALA A 224 15.48 -3.29 21.03
N CYS A 225 16.36 -3.56 20.07
CA CYS A 225 16.30 -4.76 19.22
C CYS A 225 16.68 -6.04 19.98
N THR A 226 17.46 -5.97 21.05
CA THR A 226 17.91 -7.13 21.84
C THR A 226 17.06 -7.43 23.07
N THR A 227 16.19 -6.51 23.50
CA THR A 227 15.41 -6.61 24.76
C THR A 227 13.96 -7.08 24.56
N ALA A 228 13.64 -7.70 23.42
CA ALA A 228 12.30 -8.21 23.04
C ALA A 228 11.18 -7.14 23.01
N VAL A 229 11.53 -5.85 23.09
CA VAL A 229 10.60 -4.71 22.95
C VAL A 229 10.06 -4.62 21.50
N VAL A 230 10.83 -5.13 20.54
CA VAL A 230 10.52 -5.16 19.12
C VAL A 230 10.41 -6.61 18.66
N SER A 231 9.56 -6.89 17.67
CA SER A 231 9.42 -8.23 17.12
C SER A 231 10.76 -8.73 16.56
N ALA A 232 11.06 -10.03 16.68
CA ALA A 232 12.32 -10.61 16.19
C ALA A 232 12.57 -10.30 14.71
N ARG A 233 11.50 -10.22 13.90
CA ARG A 233 11.56 -9.83 12.49
C ARG A 233 12.01 -8.38 12.32
N ASP A 234 11.39 -7.45 13.02
CA ASP A 234 11.68 -6.02 12.87
C ASP A 234 13.05 -5.67 13.48
N ALA A 235 13.45 -6.37 14.55
CA ALA A 235 14.80 -6.30 15.12
C ALA A 235 15.86 -6.75 14.10
N ALA A 236 15.65 -7.89 13.43
CA ALA A 236 16.56 -8.37 12.40
C ALA A 236 16.67 -7.40 11.20
N ILE A 237 15.54 -6.85 10.73
CA ILE A 237 15.53 -5.87 9.64
C ILE A 237 16.29 -4.59 10.04
N THR A 238 16.06 -4.10 11.26
CA THR A 238 16.67 -2.86 11.77
C THR A 238 18.17 -3.02 11.95
N LEU A 239 18.64 -4.12 12.54
CA LEU A 239 20.06 -4.41 12.72
C LEU A 239 20.77 -4.62 11.37
N LEU A 240 20.14 -5.32 10.43
CA LEU A 240 20.69 -5.48 9.08
C LEU A 240 20.83 -4.14 8.36
N ALA A 241 19.82 -3.26 8.44
CA ALA A 241 19.89 -1.93 7.84
C ALA A 241 21.01 -1.07 8.46
N LEU A 242 21.22 -1.16 9.77
CA LEU A 242 22.27 -0.44 10.49
C LEU A 242 23.68 -0.86 10.07
N ILE A 243 23.88 -2.15 9.77
CA ILE A 243 25.19 -2.71 9.38
C ILE A 243 25.46 -2.53 7.88
N SER A 244 24.44 -2.69 7.04
CA SER A 244 24.64 -2.74 5.58
C SER A 244 24.56 -1.38 4.90
N GLY A 245 23.82 -0.41 5.46
CA GLY A 245 23.70 0.93 4.90
C GLY A 245 22.84 1.15 3.62
N PRO A 246 22.20 0.17 2.94
CA PRO A 246 21.26 0.49 1.86
C PRO A 246 19.94 0.99 2.45
N PRO A 247 19.15 1.74 1.65
CA PRO A 247 17.80 2.12 2.06
C PRO A 247 17.00 0.85 2.37
N ALA A 248 16.10 0.93 3.37
CA ALA A 248 15.16 -0.11 3.77
C ALA A 248 14.16 -0.55 2.67
N ILE A 249 14.45 -0.22 1.40
CA ILE A 249 13.69 -0.51 0.20
C ILE A 249 14.64 -1.15 -0.83
N MET A 250 14.84 -2.47 -0.72
CA MET A 250 15.05 -3.40 -1.85
C MET A 250 14.36 -4.75 -1.52
N PRO A 251 13.84 -5.50 -2.52
CA PRO A 251 12.48 -6.10 -2.51
C PRO A 251 12.48 -7.66 -2.55
N PRO A 252 11.35 -8.33 -2.85
CA PRO A 252 10.14 -8.50 -2.06
C PRO A 252 10.20 -9.82 -1.27
N TRP A 253 10.02 -9.79 0.05
CA TRP A 253 9.62 -11.01 0.78
C TRP A 253 8.14 -11.29 0.50
N ASN A 254 7.89 -11.80 -0.70
CA ASN A 254 6.62 -12.38 -1.11
C ASN A 254 6.35 -13.60 -0.21
N ARG A 255 5.16 -13.66 0.40
CA ARG A 255 4.72 -14.75 1.30
C ARG A 255 4.55 -16.11 0.59
N SER A 256 5.04 -16.27 -0.64
CA SER A 256 4.87 -17.47 -1.47
C SER A 256 6.12 -17.90 -2.27
N SER A 257 7.31 -17.35 -2.00
CA SER A 257 8.54 -17.84 -2.67
C SER A 257 9.14 -19.08 -1.98
N ARG A 258 9.36 -20.15 -2.75
CA ARG A 258 9.96 -21.43 -2.32
C ARG A 258 11.47 -21.38 -2.03
N TYR A 259 12.08 -20.19 -1.95
CA TYR A 259 13.53 -20.06 -1.70
C TYR A 259 13.93 -20.03 -0.22
N CYS A 260 12.97 -20.02 0.72
CA CYS A 260 13.26 -19.91 2.16
C CYS A 260 13.24 -21.25 2.92
N LYS A 261 13.47 -22.39 2.26
CA LYS A 261 13.39 -23.73 2.91
C LYS A 261 14.70 -24.47 3.12
N THR A 262 15.87 -23.98 2.71
CA THR A 262 17.05 -24.86 2.69
C THR A 262 18.34 -24.36 3.35
N THR A 263 18.37 -23.18 3.98
CA THR A 263 19.60 -22.79 4.72
C THR A 263 19.29 -21.95 5.95
N CYS A 264 19.87 -22.40 7.07
CA CYS A 264 19.89 -21.80 8.41
C CYS A 264 18.68 -22.08 9.33
N TRP A 265 18.57 -23.34 9.75
CA TRP A 265 18.13 -23.70 11.11
C TRP A 265 19.13 -24.69 11.71
N ILE A 266 20.18 -24.19 12.36
CA ILE A 266 20.93 -24.93 13.38
C ILE A 266 21.25 -23.94 14.50
N ALA A 267 20.43 -23.93 15.54
CA ALA A 267 20.85 -23.57 16.89
C ALA A 267 19.99 -24.37 17.86
N ASN A 268 20.67 -25.32 18.48
CA ASN A 268 20.22 -26.36 19.37
C ASN A 268 19.99 -25.79 20.77
N HIS A 269 18.88 -26.10 21.45
CA HIS A 269 18.81 -26.29 22.92
C HIS A 269 17.53 -27.06 23.31
N GLY A 270 17.73 -28.18 24.03
CA GLY A 270 16.70 -29.06 24.63
C GLY A 270 15.92 -28.39 25.77
N GLN A 271 14.94 -29.02 26.44
CA GLN A 271 14.77 -30.42 26.83
C GLN A 271 13.28 -30.72 27.15
N HIS A 272 13.02 -32.03 27.37
CA HIS A 272 11.82 -32.72 27.91
C HIS A 272 10.84 -33.23 26.81
N ALA A 273 10.44 -34.50 26.73
CA ALA A 273 10.50 -35.62 27.69
C ALA A 273 10.36 -36.99 26.98
N SER A 274 10.87 -38.03 27.66
CA SER A 274 10.36 -39.41 27.75
C SER A 274 10.20 -40.27 26.47
N SER A 275 11.04 -41.29 26.31
CA SER A 275 10.66 -42.67 26.65
C SER A 275 11.74 -43.69 26.26
N TYR A 276 12.10 -44.50 27.25
CA TYR A 276 12.66 -45.86 27.19
C TYR A 276 12.56 -46.62 25.84
N ALA A 277 13.67 -47.20 25.37
CA ALA A 277 13.86 -48.67 25.34
C ALA A 277 15.17 -49.08 24.61
N SER A 278 16.08 -49.68 25.38
CA SER A 278 16.69 -50.99 25.14
C SER A 278 17.60 -51.23 23.90
N ARG A 279 18.90 -51.30 24.20
CA ARG A 279 19.84 -52.43 23.95
C ARG A 279 19.95 -53.01 22.52
N SER A 280 21.16 -52.96 21.96
CA SER A 280 22.15 -54.08 21.95
C SER A 280 23.18 -53.87 20.83
N SER A 281 24.47 -53.75 21.18
CA SER A 281 25.58 -54.23 20.32
C SER A 281 25.64 -55.76 20.44
N PRO A 282 26.19 -56.52 19.47
CA PRO A 282 27.65 -56.70 19.33
C PRO A 282 28.10 -56.82 17.85
N GLY A 283 29.31 -56.45 17.47
CA GLY A 283 30.51 -57.30 17.55
C GLY A 283 31.22 -57.26 16.19
N LEU A 284 32.47 -56.80 16.15
CA LEU A 284 33.65 -57.62 15.84
C LEU A 284 33.75 -58.08 14.37
N ASN A 285 34.72 -57.53 13.63
CA ASN A 285 35.82 -58.25 12.96
C ASN A 285 36.55 -57.33 11.95
N GLU A 286 37.71 -56.82 12.36
CA GLU A 286 38.93 -56.82 11.52
C GLU A 286 39.69 -58.13 11.84
N PRO A 287 40.76 -58.57 11.12
CA PRO A 287 41.66 -57.82 10.21
C PRO A 287 42.11 -58.61 8.94
N THR A 288 43.03 -58.03 8.14
CA THR A 288 44.35 -58.63 7.77
C THR A 288 44.79 -58.42 6.28
N THR A 289 45.85 -57.59 6.15
CA THR A 289 47.05 -57.61 5.27
C THR A 289 47.05 -57.40 3.74
N ALA A 290 47.91 -56.43 3.38
CA ALA A 290 49.02 -56.44 2.40
C ALA A 290 48.72 -56.67 0.90
N ASP A 291 49.12 -55.73 0.04
CA ASP A 291 50.44 -55.79 -0.60
C ASP A 291 50.85 -54.49 -1.31
N ALA A 292 52.16 -54.37 -1.52
CA ALA A 292 52.91 -53.23 -2.04
C ALA A 292 52.71 -52.98 -3.55
N ASP A 293 52.95 -51.74 -3.99
CA ASP A 293 54.01 -51.44 -4.96
C ASP A 293 54.18 -49.92 -5.18
N ASN A 294 55.44 -49.48 -5.12
CA ASN A 294 55.97 -48.19 -5.53
C ASN A 294 57.10 -48.51 -6.51
N PRO A 295 57.29 -47.76 -7.61
CA PRO A 295 58.38 -46.78 -7.57
C PRO A 295 58.16 -45.54 -8.46
N GLY A 296 58.90 -44.47 -8.19
CA GLY A 296 59.16 -43.44 -9.22
C GLY A 296 59.63 -42.09 -8.69
N SER A 297 60.89 -42.00 -8.24
CA SER A 297 61.60 -40.75 -7.96
C SER A 297 62.33 -40.23 -9.21
N ALA A 298 62.26 -38.91 -9.44
CA ALA A 298 63.31 -38.05 -10.01
C ALA A 298 62.78 -36.60 -9.95
N GLY A 299 63.40 -35.61 -9.31
CA GLY A 299 64.64 -35.51 -8.54
C GLY A 299 64.64 -34.19 -7.76
#